data_AF-A0A971TH92-F1
#
_entry.id   AF-A0A971TH92-F1
#
_cell.length_a   1.000
_cell.length_b   1.000
_cell.length_c   1.000
_cell.angle_alpha   90.00
_cell.angle_beta   90.00
_cell.angle_gamma   90.00
#
_symmetry.space_group_name_H-M   'P 1'
#
loop_
_entity.id
_entity.type
_entity.pdbx_description
1 polymer ?
#
loop_
_entity_poly.entity_id
_entity_poly.type
_entity_poly.pdbx_seq_one_letter_code
_entity_poly.pdbx_strand_id
1 'polypeptide(L)'
;YDVFTPCSRFARCNTAANVQRHFNRTGTPWEVFFLEDIARAPRRRAYLFLNTFAVEAEQREFIETQLKRNGNVLIWLYGAGLYEDYHPSLEHIRRLTGLEVAWDFAWHEIDIALSHFDHPITAGLRGVDLGDFGTTVQDDPGTQGDLARVCPQFRMTDPRATILGVNRPTGQAAMAAGDFGDWKSVVVCGPMLPDPVLRGILGWAGIRPVLDTDDCLYTNGDFVGIHAKTTGEKTISLPAEFRVTDLFSDKTYGSREGRVRIPMERAETFVGRIYRR
;
A
#
# COMPACT_ATOMS: atom_id res chain seq x y z
N TYR A 1 24.99 1.29 19.52
CA TYR A 1 24.08 0.13 19.63
C TYR A 1 23.67 -0.25 18.21
N ASP A 2 24.54 -1.00 17.52
CA ASP A 2 24.35 -1.37 16.11
C ASP A 2 23.80 -2.78 15.96
N VAL A 3 22.59 -3.02 16.47
CA VAL A 3 21.93 -4.31 16.30
C VAL A 3 20.49 -4.08 15.83
N PHE A 4 20.35 -3.61 14.60
CA PHE A 4 19.09 -3.79 13.89
C PHE A 4 19.04 -5.21 13.34
N THR A 5 18.28 -6.08 14.01
CA THR A 5 17.94 -7.41 13.48
C THR A 5 17.16 -7.28 12.17
N PRO A 6 17.18 -8.29 11.28
CA PRO A 6 16.38 -8.26 10.05
C PRO A 6 14.91 -7.91 10.31
N CYS A 7 14.32 -8.39 11.40
CA CYS A 7 12.95 -8.07 11.78
C CYS A 7 12.74 -6.57 12.11
N SER A 8 13.68 -5.93 12.81
CA SER A 8 13.56 -4.48 13.10
C SER A 8 13.77 -3.63 11.85
N ARG A 9 14.55 -4.12 10.88
CA ARG A 9 14.68 -3.52 9.55
C ARG A 9 13.37 -3.63 8.74
N PHE A 10 12.72 -4.80 8.73
CA PHE A 10 11.38 -4.95 8.13
C PHE A 10 10.34 -4.03 8.78
N ALA A 11 10.37 -3.90 10.11
CA ALA A 11 9.48 -2.99 10.82
C ALA A 11 9.72 -1.52 10.42
N ARG A 12 11.00 -1.12 10.26
CA ARG A 12 11.39 0.22 9.78
C ARG A 12 10.94 0.46 8.34
N CYS A 13 11.17 -0.48 7.42
CA CYS A 13 10.69 -0.38 6.04
C CYS A 13 9.16 -0.17 6.00
N ASN A 14 8.43 -0.96 6.76
CA ASN A 14 6.97 -0.93 6.73
C ASN A 14 6.35 0.30 7.39
N THR A 15 6.92 0.79 8.49
CA THR A 15 6.31 1.88 9.26
C THR A 15 6.91 3.25 8.97
N ALA A 16 8.20 3.34 8.65
CA ALA A 16 8.87 4.61 8.34
C ALA A 16 8.98 4.84 6.83
N ALA A 17 9.59 3.91 6.08
CA ALA A 17 9.89 4.14 4.67
C ALA A 17 8.63 4.17 3.81
N ASN A 18 7.76 3.15 3.90
CA ASN A 18 6.51 3.10 3.14
C ASN A 18 5.59 4.30 3.45
N VAL A 19 5.46 4.69 4.72
CA VAL A 19 4.62 5.83 5.11
C VAL A 19 5.18 7.15 4.58
N GLN A 20 6.48 7.41 4.81
CA GLN A 20 7.11 8.68 4.42
C GLN A 20 7.22 8.83 2.90
N ARG A 21 7.52 7.75 2.18
CA ARG A 21 7.74 7.78 0.73
C ARG A 21 6.45 7.59 -0.07
N HIS A 22 5.54 6.72 0.35
CA HIS A 22 4.46 6.24 -0.52
C HIS A 22 3.05 6.50 0.02
N PHE A 23 2.69 6.12 1.25
CA PHE A 23 1.27 6.07 1.64
C PHE A 23 0.57 7.43 1.61
N ASN A 24 1.26 8.48 2.07
CA ASN A 24 0.75 9.85 2.00
C ASN A 24 0.63 10.37 0.56
N ARG A 25 1.28 9.72 -0.42
CA ARG A 25 1.24 10.10 -1.85
C ARG A 25 0.23 9.32 -2.64
N THR A 26 -0.53 8.40 -2.05
CA THR A 26 -1.57 7.64 -2.78
C THR A 26 -2.76 8.52 -3.18
N GLY A 27 -2.86 9.73 -2.63
CA GLY A 27 -4.01 10.59 -2.80
C GLY A 27 -5.28 10.07 -2.10
N THR A 28 -5.17 9.04 -1.26
CA THR A 28 -6.28 8.45 -0.52
C THR A 28 -5.97 8.49 0.98
N PRO A 29 -6.93 8.86 1.85
CA PRO A 29 -6.72 8.78 3.29
C PRO A 29 -6.53 7.34 3.73
N TRP A 30 -5.64 7.16 4.71
CA TRP A 30 -5.36 5.88 5.33
C TRP A 30 -5.27 6.04 6.85
N GLU A 31 -5.46 4.94 7.55
CA GLU A 31 -5.35 4.84 9.00
C GLU A 31 -4.56 3.56 9.32
N VAL A 32 -3.89 3.55 10.47
CA VAL A 32 -3.14 2.39 10.95
C VAL A 32 -3.75 1.92 12.26
N PHE A 33 -3.95 0.60 12.34
CA PHE A 33 -4.42 -0.10 13.52
C PHE A 33 -3.46 -1.24 13.83
N PHE A 34 -3.34 -1.59 15.11
CA PHE A 34 -2.72 -2.84 15.52
C PHE A 34 -3.56 -4.02 15.01
N LEU A 35 -2.90 -5.15 14.73
CA LEU A 35 -3.59 -6.34 14.22
C LEU A 35 -4.59 -6.88 15.26
N GLU A 36 -4.27 -6.71 16.54
CA GLU A 36 -5.08 -7.02 17.71
C GLU A 36 -6.40 -6.23 17.74
N ASP A 37 -6.42 -5.04 17.11
CA ASP A 37 -7.61 -4.19 17.01
C ASP A 37 -8.42 -4.41 15.71
N ILE A 38 -8.09 -5.40 14.88
CA ILE A 38 -8.74 -5.61 13.56
C ILE A 38 -10.27 -5.76 13.64
N ALA A 39 -10.78 -6.33 14.74
CA ALA A 39 -12.21 -6.47 15.00
C ALA A 39 -12.89 -5.14 15.41
N ARG A 40 -12.12 -4.20 15.97
CA ARG A 40 -12.60 -2.88 16.43
C ARG A 40 -12.36 -1.78 15.41
N ALA A 41 -11.42 -1.98 14.48
CA ALA A 41 -11.10 -1.03 13.43
C ALA A 41 -12.32 -0.74 12.53
N PRO A 42 -12.50 0.51 12.06
CA PRO A 42 -13.54 0.85 11.10
C PRO A 42 -13.45 -0.03 9.84
N ARG A 43 -14.60 -0.41 9.29
CA ARG A 43 -14.65 -1.21 8.06
C ARG A 43 -14.25 -0.37 6.85
N ARG A 44 -13.39 -0.93 6.01
CA ARG A 44 -12.84 -0.32 4.79
C ARG A 44 -12.97 -1.30 3.63
N ARG A 45 -12.76 -0.84 2.39
CA ARG A 45 -12.76 -1.69 1.18
C ARG A 45 -11.39 -2.28 0.86
N ALA A 46 -10.32 -1.70 1.41
CA ALA A 46 -8.95 -2.15 1.19
C ALA A 46 -8.23 -2.26 2.53
N TYR A 47 -7.46 -3.33 2.71
CA TYR A 47 -6.68 -3.60 3.91
C TYR A 47 -5.24 -3.94 3.50
N LEU A 48 -4.27 -3.20 4.04
CA LEU A 48 -2.85 -3.44 3.82
C LEU A 48 -2.24 -4.05 5.09
N PHE A 49 -1.82 -5.30 5.00
CA PHE A 49 -1.20 -6.04 6.08
C PHE A 49 0.32 -5.92 5.99
N LEU A 50 0.88 -5.20 6.97
CA LEU A 50 2.31 -4.93 7.06
C LEU A 50 2.96 -5.89 8.07
N ASN A 51 3.90 -6.73 7.63
CA ASN A 51 4.67 -7.63 8.50
C ASN A 51 3.82 -8.57 9.39
N THR A 52 2.67 -9.04 8.92
CA THR A 52 1.83 -9.96 9.70
C THR A 52 2.30 -11.41 9.53
N PHE A 53 3.56 -11.70 9.88
CA PHE A 53 4.14 -13.05 9.76
C PHE A 53 3.40 -14.07 10.61
N ALA A 54 3.03 -13.70 11.83
CA ALA A 54 2.17 -14.48 12.70
C ALA A 54 0.79 -13.80 12.76
N VAL A 55 -0.26 -14.58 12.56
CA VAL A 55 -1.65 -14.12 12.68
C VAL A 55 -2.36 -15.15 13.54
N GLU A 56 -2.93 -14.70 14.65
CA GLU A 56 -3.57 -15.56 15.65
C GLU A 56 -4.87 -16.16 15.13
N ALA A 57 -5.35 -17.22 15.77
CA ALA A 57 -6.53 -17.96 15.32
C ALA A 57 -7.77 -17.05 15.23
N GLU A 58 -8.04 -16.22 16.25
CA GLU A 58 -9.19 -15.31 16.22
C GLU A 58 -9.06 -14.26 15.12
N GLN A 59 -7.85 -13.77 14.86
CA GLN A 59 -7.57 -12.79 13.80
C GLN A 59 -7.78 -13.42 12.42
N ARG A 60 -7.34 -14.67 12.20
CA ARG A 60 -7.57 -15.42 10.95
C ARG A 60 -9.05 -15.66 10.71
N GLU A 61 -9.79 -16.10 11.72
CA GLU A 61 -11.23 -16.29 11.63
C GLU A 61 -11.95 -14.97 11.32
N PHE A 62 -11.51 -13.87 11.94
CA PHE A 62 -12.04 -12.55 11.65
C PHE A 62 -11.79 -12.14 10.20
N ILE A 63 -10.56 -12.32 9.70
CA ILE A 63 -10.20 -12.03 8.30
C ILE A 63 -11.08 -12.86 7.36
N GLU A 64 -11.22 -14.16 7.61
CA GLU A 64 -12.00 -15.08 6.80
C GLU A 64 -13.48 -14.69 6.74
N THR A 65 -14.09 -14.44 7.90
CA THR A 65 -15.54 -14.26 8.00
C THR A 65 -16.02 -12.83 7.75
N GLN A 66 -15.16 -11.84 8.02
CA GLN A 66 -15.51 -10.42 7.98
C GLN A 66 -14.80 -9.64 6.87
N LEU A 67 -13.58 -10.02 6.48
CA LEU A 67 -12.80 -9.26 5.51
C LEU A 67 -12.77 -9.88 4.11
N LYS A 68 -12.79 -11.20 3.97
CA LYS A 68 -12.86 -11.90 2.67
C LYS A 68 -14.27 -11.92 2.08
N ARG A 69 -14.88 -10.74 1.95
CA ARG A 69 -16.25 -10.54 1.45
C ARG A 69 -16.47 -9.11 0.97
N ASN A 70 -17.65 -8.84 0.41
CA ASN A 70 -18.14 -7.50 0.06
C ASN A 70 -17.26 -6.75 -0.96
N GLY A 71 -16.56 -7.49 -1.82
CA GLY A 71 -15.62 -6.96 -2.81
C GLY A 71 -14.33 -6.37 -2.20
N ASN A 72 -14.02 -6.66 -0.93
CA ASN A 72 -12.82 -6.14 -0.28
C ASN A 72 -11.54 -6.61 -0.97
N VAL A 73 -10.50 -5.77 -0.92
CA VAL A 73 -9.15 -6.09 -1.38
C VAL A 73 -8.22 -6.21 -0.18
N LEU A 74 -7.59 -7.38 -0.01
CA LEU A 74 -6.58 -7.63 1.03
C LEU A 74 -5.20 -7.67 0.39
N ILE A 75 -4.28 -6.86 0.92
CA ILE A 75 -2.94 -6.66 0.39
C ILE A 75 -1.94 -7.18 1.41
N TRP A 76 -1.09 -8.10 1.00
CA TRP A 76 -0.17 -8.82 1.87
C TRP A 76 1.27 -8.53 1.45
N LEU A 77 2.03 -7.92 2.35
CA LEU A 77 3.47 -7.75 2.13
C LEU A 77 4.22 -8.88 2.81
N TYR A 78 5.20 -9.42 2.09
CA TYR A 78 6.30 -10.27 2.57
C TYR A 78 5.94 -11.28 3.69
N GLY A 79 5.63 -12.53 3.31
CA GLY A 79 5.52 -13.65 4.26
C GLY A 79 4.33 -13.59 5.22
N ALA A 80 3.29 -12.80 4.91
CA ALA A 80 2.10 -12.69 5.73
C ALA A 80 1.44 -14.06 5.99
N GLY A 81 1.15 -14.34 7.27
CA GLY A 81 0.50 -15.56 7.71
C GLY A 81 1.40 -16.78 7.75
N LEU A 82 2.73 -16.63 7.67
CA LEU A 82 3.65 -17.76 7.67
C LEU A 82 3.55 -18.65 8.93
N TYR A 83 3.43 -18.04 10.09
CA TYR A 83 3.46 -18.75 11.37
C TYR A 83 2.05 -18.98 11.94
N GLU A 84 1.82 -20.20 12.43
CA GLU A 84 0.76 -20.58 13.38
C GLU A 84 1.46 -21.40 14.48
N ASP A 85 1.21 -21.08 15.76
CA ASP A 85 1.86 -21.73 16.92
C ASP A 85 3.39 -21.89 16.80
N TYR A 86 4.07 -20.83 16.35
CA TYR A 86 5.53 -20.81 16.09
C TYR A 86 6.02 -21.75 14.98
N HIS A 87 5.13 -22.39 14.24
CA HIS A 87 5.47 -23.26 13.12
C HIS A 87 5.28 -22.55 11.77
N PRO A 88 6.35 -22.37 10.96
CA PRO A 88 6.25 -21.75 9.66
C PRO A 88 5.74 -22.77 8.61
N SER A 89 4.75 -22.39 7.80
CA SER A 89 4.25 -23.23 6.70
C SER A 89 3.72 -22.41 5.54
N LEU A 90 4.02 -22.86 4.31
CA LEU A 90 3.44 -22.29 3.09
C LEU A 90 1.92 -22.49 3.02
N GLU A 91 1.39 -23.53 3.66
CA GLU A 91 -0.07 -23.74 3.73
C GLU A 91 -0.75 -22.69 4.61
N HIS A 92 -0.07 -22.16 5.64
CA HIS A 92 -0.61 -21.08 6.46
C HIS A 92 -0.77 -19.79 5.64
N ILE A 93 0.21 -19.49 4.76
CA ILE A 93 0.14 -18.38 3.81
C ILE A 93 -0.99 -18.61 2.80
N ARG A 94 -1.10 -19.82 2.24
CA ARG A 94 -2.15 -20.16 1.29
C ARG A 94 -3.55 -20.01 1.90
N ARG A 95 -3.77 -20.51 3.11
CA ARG A 95 -5.05 -20.38 3.84
C ARG A 95 -5.39 -18.91 4.10
N LEU A 96 -4.42 -18.10 4.55
CA LEU A 96 -4.66 -16.68 4.84
C LEU A 96 -4.90 -15.86 3.57
N THR A 97 -4.01 -15.95 2.60
CA THR A 97 -3.98 -15.06 1.43
C THR A 97 -4.79 -15.59 0.25
N GLY A 98 -5.18 -16.87 0.27
CA GLY A 98 -5.81 -17.58 -0.84
C GLY A 98 -4.85 -17.97 -1.97
N LEU A 99 -3.59 -17.53 -1.92
CA LEU A 99 -2.61 -17.70 -3.00
C LEU A 99 -1.42 -18.57 -2.56
N GLU A 100 -0.94 -19.38 -3.49
CA GLU A 100 0.22 -20.23 -3.30
C GLU A 100 1.54 -19.49 -3.55
N VAL A 101 2.46 -19.67 -2.61
CA VAL A 101 3.84 -19.21 -2.69
C VAL A 101 4.78 -20.37 -2.41
N ALA A 102 5.99 -20.27 -2.93
CA ALA A 102 7.10 -21.10 -2.52
C ALA A 102 8.20 -20.22 -1.91
N TRP A 103 9.09 -20.85 -1.15
CA TRP A 103 10.25 -20.18 -0.60
C TRP A 103 11.56 -20.87 -0.95
N ASP A 104 12.66 -20.19 -0.67
CA ASP A 104 13.97 -20.77 -0.46
C ASP A 104 14.72 -19.93 0.58
N PHE A 105 15.83 -20.47 1.08
CA PHE A 105 16.59 -19.88 2.19
C PHE A 105 17.88 -19.21 1.73
N ALA A 106 18.03 -18.98 0.42
CA ALA A 106 19.11 -18.15 -0.06
C ALA A 106 18.77 -16.68 0.19
N TRP A 107 19.80 -15.87 0.42
CA TRP A 107 19.65 -14.44 0.59
C TRP A 107 19.50 -13.80 -0.77
N HIS A 108 18.39 -13.12 -1.03
CA HIS A 108 18.15 -12.48 -2.32
C HIS A 108 17.80 -11.01 -2.16
N GLU A 109 18.34 -10.19 -3.06
CA GLU A 109 17.77 -8.87 -3.28
C GLU A 109 16.39 -9.04 -3.92
N ILE A 110 15.44 -8.24 -3.46
CA ILE A 110 14.15 -8.09 -4.11
C ILE A 110 14.11 -6.75 -4.80
N ASP A 111 13.88 -6.76 -6.10
CA ASP A 111 13.62 -5.62 -6.97
C ASP A 111 12.52 -6.03 -7.95
N ILE A 112 11.28 -5.61 -7.68
CA ILE A 112 10.10 -6.06 -8.41
C ILE A 112 9.88 -5.15 -9.63
N ALA A 113 10.00 -5.75 -10.81
CA ALA A 113 9.56 -5.14 -12.07
C ALA A 113 8.15 -5.59 -12.43
N LEU A 114 7.28 -4.65 -12.80
CA LEU A 114 5.97 -5.01 -13.36
C LEU A 114 6.14 -5.72 -14.71
N SER A 115 5.41 -6.82 -14.90
CA SER A 115 5.51 -7.70 -16.08
C SER A 115 4.21 -7.81 -16.87
N HIS A 116 3.07 -7.42 -16.30
CA HIS A 116 1.76 -7.52 -16.92
C HIS A 116 1.00 -6.21 -16.74
N PHE A 117 0.54 -5.60 -17.84
CA PHE A 117 -0.05 -4.25 -17.86
C PHE A 117 -1.48 -4.22 -18.41
N ASP A 118 -2.14 -5.37 -18.58
CA ASP A 118 -3.56 -5.41 -18.96
C ASP A 118 -4.47 -5.49 -17.73
N HIS A 119 -3.89 -5.78 -16.56
CA HIS A 119 -4.62 -5.81 -15.29
C HIS A 119 -4.90 -4.39 -14.77
N PRO A 120 -6.08 -4.09 -14.18
CA PRO A 120 -6.43 -2.76 -13.69
C PRO A 120 -5.40 -2.13 -12.73
N ILE A 121 -4.73 -2.94 -11.91
CA ILE A 121 -3.67 -2.48 -10.99
C ILE A 121 -2.50 -1.83 -11.74
N THR A 122 -2.14 -2.34 -12.91
CA THR A 122 -0.89 -2.02 -13.59
C THR A 122 -1.09 -1.30 -14.93
N ALA A 123 -2.32 -1.16 -15.41
CA ALA A 123 -2.63 -0.65 -16.75
C ALA A 123 -1.99 0.70 -17.12
N GLY A 124 -1.86 1.60 -16.16
CA GLY A 124 -1.25 2.92 -16.35
C GLY A 124 0.24 3.00 -16.01
N LEU A 125 0.89 1.89 -15.66
CA LEU A 125 2.23 1.90 -15.05
C LEU A 125 3.36 1.47 -15.99
N ARG A 126 3.08 1.26 -17.29
CA ARG A 126 4.12 0.90 -18.27
C ARG A 126 5.10 2.06 -18.44
N GLY A 127 6.38 1.80 -18.17
CA GLY A 127 7.45 2.80 -18.27
C GLY A 127 7.47 3.83 -17.14
N VAL A 128 6.61 3.68 -16.13
CA VAL A 128 6.68 4.50 -14.91
C VAL A 128 7.83 4.00 -14.06
N ASP A 129 8.68 4.92 -13.62
CA ASP A 129 9.70 4.63 -12.62
C ASP A 129 9.03 4.46 -11.25
N LEU A 130 9.10 3.24 -10.73
CA LEU A 130 8.51 2.89 -9.43
C LEU A 130 9.48 3.10 -8.26
N GLY A 131 10.74 3.44 -8.54
CA GLY A 131 11.78 3.60 -7.53
C GLY A 131 11.92 2.35 -6.65
N ASP A 132 11.60 2.51 -5.37
CA ASP A 132 11.85 1.55 -4.29
C ASP A 132 10.83 0.38 -4.26
N PHE A 133 10.69 -0.41 -5.33
CA PHE A 133 9.79 -1.59 -5.34
C PHE A 133 10.48 -2.89 -4.87
N GLY A 134 11.02 -2.90 -3.66
CA GLY A 134 11.78 -4.06 -3.20
C GLY A 134 12.45 -3.88 -1.85
N THR A 135 13.70 -4.35 -1.73
CA THR A 135 14.50 -4.30 -0.48
C THR A 135 15.55 -3.18 -0.46
N THR A 136 15.74 -2.50 -1.58
CA THR A 136 16.72 -1.43 -1.77
C THR A 136 15.99 -0.10 -1.86
N VAL A 137 16.49 0.90 -1.12
CA VAL A 137 15.98 2.28 -1.11
C VAL A 137 17.06 3.19 -1.70
N GLN A 138 16.77 3.90 -2.79
CA GLN A 138 17.81 4.52 -3.62
C GLN A 138 18.44 5.80 -3.03
N ASP A 139 17.75 6.55 -2.15
CA ASP A 139 18.10 7.95 -1.83
C ASP A 139 18.33 8.29 -0.34
N ASP A 140 18.86 7.40 0.49
CA ASP A 140 19.27 7.80 1.86
C ASP A 140 20.68 7.27 2.21
N PRO A 141 21.70 8.16 2.24
CA PRO A 141 23.09 7.81 2.57
C PRO A 141 23.26 7.22 3.99
N GLY A 142 22.30 7.45 4.90
CA GLY A 142 22.23 6.85 6.24
C GLY A 142 21.45 5.54 6.31
N THR A 143 20.83 5.10 5.21
CA THR A 143 20.09 3.83 5.07
C THR A 143 20.70 2.92 4.02
N GLN A 144 22.03 2.84 3.91
CA GLN A 144 22.66 1.77 3.11
C GLN A 144 22.05 0.41 3.49
N GLY A 145 21.10 -0.05 2.67
CA GLY A 145 20.33 -1.28 2.82
C GLY A 145 19.65 -1.44 4.18
N ASP A 146 18.44 -0.90 4.36
CA ASP A 146 17.63 -1.32 5.50
C ASP A 146 17.43 -2.84 5.47
N LEU A 147 17.19 -3.47 4.32
CA LEU A 147 17.22 -4.93 4.19
C LEU A 147 18.31 -5.44 3.25
N ALA A 148 18.58 -4.78 2.11
CA ALA A 148 19.50 -5.17 1.03
C ALA A 148 19.22 -6.54 0.41
N ARG A 149 19.18 -7.60 1.21
CA ARG A 149 18.79 -8.96 0.86
C ARG A 149 17.90 -9.53 1.95
N VAL A 150 17.02 -10.44 1.59
CA VAL A 150 16.08 -11.06 2.51
C VAL A 150 16.14 -12.58 2.41
N CYS A 151 15.78 -13.24 3.51
CA CYS A 151 15.65 -14.69 3.62
C CYS A 151 14.52 -14.96 4.66
N PRO A 152 13.55 -15.85 4.38
CA PRO A 152 13.40 -16.60 3.13
C PRO A 152 12.98 -15.72 1.94
N GLN A 153 13.45 -16.04 0.75
CA GLN A 153 12.88 -15.44 -0.46
C GLN A 153 11.55 -16.12 -0.77
N PHE A 154 10.49 -15.35 -0.98
CA PHE A 154 9.21 -15.88 -1.49
C PHE A 154 9.09 -15.67 -2.99
N ARG A 155 8.40 -16.60 -3.66
CA ARG A 155 7.98 -16.49 -5.05
C ARG A 155 6.55 -16.97 -5.21
N MET A 156 5.78 -16.31 -6.07
CA MET A 156 4.42 -16.74 -6.40
C MET A 156 4.45 -18.01 -7.26
N THR A 157 3.59 -18.97 -6.93
CA THR A 157 3.49 -20.25 -7.66
C THR A 157 2.06 -20.63 -8.04
N ASP A 158 1.06 -19.89 -7.57
CA ASP A 158 -0.35 -20.19 -7.86
C ASP A 158 -0.67 -20.00 -9.35
N PRO A 159 -1.05 -21.07 -10.09
CA PRO A 159 -1.37 -20.96 -11.51
C PRO A 159 -2.68 -20.21 -11.79
N ARG A 160 -3.51 -19.99 -10.75
CA ARG A 160 -4.79 -19.27 -10.88
C ARG A 160 -4.62 -17.76 -10.67
N ALA A 161 -3.48 -17.33 -10.15
CA ALA A 161 -3.20 -15.92 -9.91
C ALA A 161 -2.69 -15.23 -11.17
N THR A 162 -3.04 -13.96 -11.34
CA THR A 162 -2.42 -13.12 -12.36
C THR A 162 -1.10 -12.60 -11.81
N ILE A 163 0.02 -13.02 -12.40
CA ILE A 163 1.35 -12.48 -12.05
C ILE A 163 1.45 -11.06 -12.60
N LEU A 164 1.74 -10.10 -11.71
CA LEU A 164 1.84 -8.68 -12.04
C LEU A 164 3.27 -8.15 -12.02
N GLY A 165 4.17 -8.85 -11.34
CA GLY A 165 5.58 -8.48 -11.30
C GLY A 165 6.51 -9.63 -11.02
N VAL A 166 7.76 -9.45 -11.43
CA VAL A 166 8.86 -10.41 -11.28
C VAL A 166 10.01 -9.77 -10.53
N ASN A 167 10.73 -10.56 -9.73
CA ASN A 167 11.97 -10.14 -9.10
C ASN A 167 13.07 -10.07 -10.16
N ARG A 168 13.61 -8.89 -10.50
CA ARG A 168 14.63 -8.72 -11.56
C ARG A 168 15.86 -9.64 -11.37
N PRO A 169 16.45 -9.77 -10.18
CA PRO A 169 17.64 -10.60 -9.99
C PRO A 169 17.41 -12.10 -10.21
N THR A 170 16.20 -12.62 -9.95
CA THR A 170 15.92 -14.07 -10.04
C THR A 170 14.98 -14.46 -11.19
N GLY A 171 14.30 -13.50 -11.81
CA GLY A 171 13.27 -13.73 -12.82
C GLY A 171 11.98 -14.38 -12.27
N GLN A 172 11.89 -14.63 -10.97
CA GLN A 172 10.76 -15.33 -10.36
C GLN A 172 9.58 -14.38 -10.13
N ALA A 173 8.36 -14.90 -10.20
CA ALA A 173 7.15 -14.13 -9.90
C ALA A 173 7.17 -13.63 -8.45
N ALA A 174 7.00 -12.32 -8.27
CA ALA A 174 7.17 -11.62 -6.99
C ALA A 174 5.98 -10.73 -6.59
N MET A 175 4.99 -10.59 -7.47
CA MET A 175 3.71 -9.97 -7.17
C MET A 175 2.61 -10.66 -7.96
N ALA A 176 1.50 -10.98 -7.30
CA ALA A 176 0.33 -11.52 -7.98
C ALA A 176 -0.98 -11.01 -7.38
N ALA A 177 -2.02 -11.03 -8.21
CA ALA A 177 -3.39 -10.72 -7.81
C ALA A 177 -4.31 -11.92 -8.07
N GLY A 178 -5.23 -12.17 -7.15
CA GLY A 178 -6.30 -13.17 -7.26
C GLY A 178 -7.65 -12.52 -7.01
N ASP A 179 -8.63 -12.80 -7.88
CA ASP A 179 -10.03 -12.43 -7.69
C ASP A 179 -10.83 -13.67 -7.30
N PHE A 180 -11.39 -13.66 -6.09
CA PHE A 180 -12.16 -14.77 -5.53
C PHE A 180 -13.68 -14.51 -5.60
N GLY A 181 -14.09 -13.55 -6.43
CA GLY A 181 -15.49 -13.15 -6.60
C GLY A 181 -15.91 -12.14 -5.54
N ASP A 182 -16.16 -12.60 -4.32
CA ASP A 182 -16.62 -11.73 -3.22
C ASP A 182 -15.48 -10.97 -2.52
N TRP A 183 -14.23 -11.28 -2.83
CA TRP A 183 -13.06 -10.55 -2.34
C TRP A 183 -11.87 -10.77 -3.26
N LYS A 184 -10.80 -10.00 -3.03
CA LYS A 184 -9.60 -9.96 -3.84
C LYS A 184 -8.36 -10.01 -2.96
N SER A 185 -7.32 -10.66 -3.45
CA SER A 185 -6.04 -10.77 -2.77
C SER A 185 -4.92 -10.22 -3.65
N VAL A 186 -4.02 -9.45 -3.07
CA VAL A 186 -2.77 -9.04 -3.71
C VAL A 186 -1.62 -9.44 -2.80
N VAL A 187 -0.74 -10.31 -3.28
CA VAL A 187 0.46 -10.72 -2.55
C VAL A 187 1.68 -10.09 -3.21
N VAL A 188 2.50 -9.43 -2.39
CA VAL A 188 3.76 -8.81 -2.78
C VAL A 188 4.87 -9.51 -2.00
N CYS A 189 5.78 -10.17 -2.70
CA CYS A 189 6.88 -10.91 -2.10
C CYS A 189 7.99 -10.02 -1.55
N GLY A 190 7.89 -8.68 -1.68
CA GLY A 190 8.81 -7.69 -1.14
C GLY A 190 8.18 -6.83 -0.01
N PRO A 191 9.02 -6.11 0.76
CA PRO A 191 8.56 -5.28 1.89
C PRO A 191 8.03 -3.91 1.49
N MET A 192 8.37 -3.41 0.30
CA MET A 192 7.97 -2.08 -0.16
C MET A 192 6.85 -2.16 -1.18
N LEU A 193 5.94 -1.19 -1.12
CA LEU A 193 4.85 -1.05 -2.08
C LEU A 193 4.75 0.40 -2.56
N PRO A 194 5.29 0.71 -3.76
CA PRO A 194 5.26 2.06 -4.31
C PRO A 194 3.86 2.62 -4.48
N ASP A 195 3.70 3.93 -4.31
CA ASP A 195 2.40 4.59 -4.37
C ASP A 195 1.68 4.47 -5.73
N PRO A 196 2.34 4.43 -6.91
CA PRO A 196 1.62 4.21 -8.16
C PRO A 196 0.95 2.82 -8.19
N VAL A 197 1.63 1.80 -7.67
CA VAL A 197 1.10 0.43 -7.57
C VAL A 197 -0.02 0.37 -6.54
N LEU A 198 0.18 0.96 -5.36
CA LEU A 198 -0.84 1.03 -4.32
C LEU A 198 -2.10 1.76 -4.82
N ARG A 199 -1.97 2.86 -5.56
CA ARG A 199 -3.11 3.54 -6.21
C ARG A 199 -3.83 2.63 -7.19
N GLY A 200 -3.10 1.86 -8.00
CA GLY A 200 -3.69 0.85 -8.88
C GLY A 200 -4.51 -0.19 -8.11
N ILE A 201 -4.01 -0.67 -6.97
CA ILE A 201 -4.73 -1.60 -6.08
C ILE A 201 -5.98 -0.95 -5.49
N LEU A 202 -5.89 0.29 -4.99
CA LEU A 202 -7.03 1.04 -4.46
C LEU A 202 -8.09 1.30 -5.53
N GLY A 203 -7.68 1.60 -6.76
CA GLY A 203 -8.56 1.73 -7.91
C GLY A 203 -9.28 0.42 -8.24
N TRP A 204 -8.56 -0.72 -8.17
CA TRP A 204 -9.15 -2.05 -8.33
C TRP A 204 -10.14 -2.40 -7.19
N ALA A 205 -9.95 -1.84 -6.00
CA ALA A 205 -10.92 -1.87 -4.89
C ALA A 205 -12.13 -0.94 -5.08
N GLY A 206 -12.19 -0.19 -6.19
CA GLY A 206 -13.22 0.81 -6.45
C GLY A 206 -13.11 2.06 -5.55
N ILE A 207 -11.95 2.32 -4.96
CA ILE A 207 -11.66 3.51 -4.16
C ILE A 207 -11.16 4.61 -5.11
N ARG A 208 -11.81 5.77 -5.04
CA ARG A 208 -11.38 6.96 -5.79
C ARG A 208 -10.46 7.80 -4.92
N PRO A 209 -9.36 8.35 -5.47
CA PRO A 209 -8.50 9.24 -4.72
C PRO A 209 -9.23 10.54 -4.35
N VAL A 210 -8.89 11.07 -3.19
CA VAL A 210 -9.24 12.43 -2.75
C VAL A 210 -8.34 13.46 -3.42
N LEU A 211 -7.08 13.13 -3.70
CA LEU A 211 -6.12 13.99 -4.38
C LEU A 211 -5.56 13.28 -5.62
N ASP A 212 -5.67 13.93 -6.78
CA ASP A 212 -5.31 13.30 -8.06
C ASP A 212 -3.78 13.24 -8.32
N THR A 213 -2.99 14.05 -7.60
CA THR A 213 -1.53 14.19 -7.77
C THR A 213 -0.73 13.33 -6.79
N ASP A 214 0.60 13.31 -6.91
CA ASP A 214 1.54 12.59 -6.03
C ASP A 214 2.11 13.43 -4.89
N ASP A 215 1.41 14.50 -4.55
CA ASP A 215 1.68 15.32 -3.37
C ASP A 215 1.27 14.58 -2.09
N CYS A 216 1.85 14.96 -0.95
CA CYS A 216 1.45 14.37 0.33
C CYS A 216 0.06 14.88 0.72
N LEU A 217 -0.87 13.96 0.96
CA LEU A 217 -2.22 14.21 1.44
C LEU A 217 -2.34 13.83 2.92
N TYR A 218 -2.95 14.72 3.70
CA TYR A 218 -3.34 14.49 5.08
C TYR A 218 -4.82 14.84 5.25
N THR A 219 -5.67 13.91 5.67
CA THR A 219 -7.08 14.25 5.89
C THR A 219 -7.76 13.28 6.85
N ASN A 220 -8.63 13.82 7.70
CA ASN A 220 -9.58 13.07 8.52
C ASN A 220 -11.03 13.22 8.01
N GLY A 221 -11.20 13.80 6.82
CA GLY A 221 -12.49 14.16 6.25
C GLY A 221 -12.94 15.59 6.56
N ASP A 222 -12.62 16.16 7.72
CA ASP A 222 -13.05 17.54 8.06
C ASP A 222 -11.97 18.58 7.80
N PHE A 223 -10.72 18.14 7.74
CA PHE A 223 -9.57 18.93 7.34
C PHE A 223 -8.84 18.24 6.20
N VAL A 224 -8.19 19.03 5.36
CA VAL A 224 -7.32 18.56 4.30
C VAL A 224 -6.01 19.35 4.32
N GLY A 225 -4.91 18.63 4.40
CA GLY A 225 -3.56 19.14 4.27
C GLY A 225 -2.93 18.60 2.98
N ILE A 226 -2.29 19.46 2.21
CA ILE A 226 -1.52 19.09 1.02
C ILE A 226 -0.12 19.68 1.16
N HIS A 227 0.91 18.87 0.94
CA HIS A 227 2.28 19.36 0.78
C HIS A 227 2.77 19.08 -0.64
N ALA A 228 3.00 20.15 -1.40
CA ALA A 228 3.23 20.07 -2.83
C ALA A 228 4.64 19.57 -3.19
N LYS A 229 4.74 18.44 -3.88
CA LYS A 229 5.96 17.93 -4.51
C LYS A 229 6.34 18.76 -5.74
N THR A 230 5.34 19.22 -6.49
CA THR A 230 5.50 19.96 -7.76
C THR A 230 4.61 21.20 -7.80
N THR A 231 5.04 22.25 -8.48
CA THR A 231 4.17 23.41 -8.79
C THR A 231 3.04 22.97 -9.73
N GLY A 232 1.82 23.46 -9.48
CA GLY A 232 0.67 23.24 -10.36
C GLY A 232 -0.67 23.19 -9.62
N GLU A 233 -1.74 22.89 -10.35
CA GLU A 233 -3.07 22.74 -9.77
C GLU A 233 -3.22 21.41 -9.02
N LYS A 234 -3.66 21.49 -7.76
CA LYS A 234 -3.96 20.35 -6.91
C LYS A 234 -5.46 20.18 -6.82
N THR A 235 -5.96 19.06 -7.34
CA THR A 235 -7.42 18.81 -7.40
C THR A 235 -7.86 17.92 -6.25
N ILE A 236 -8.71 18.46 -5.39
CA ILE A 236 -9.37 17.71 -4.30
C ILE A 236 -10.74 17.25 -4.82
N SER A 237 -11.01 15.96 -4.70
CA SER A 237 -12.25 15.31 -5.14
C SER A 237 -12.97 14.65 -3.97
N LEU A 238 -14.25 14.96 -3.76
CA LEU A 238 -15.11 14.32 -2.75
C LEU A 238 -16.45 13.88 -3.39
N PRO A 239 -17.17 12.90 -2.79
CA PRO A 239 -18.41 12.38 -3.36
C PRO A 239 -19.57 13.38 -3.46
N ALA A 240 -19.54 14.47 -2.70
CA ALA A 240 -20.59 15.48 -2.65
C ALA A 240 -19.96 16.87 -2.73
N GLU A 241 -20.78 17.87 -3.06
CA GLU A 241 -20.36 19.27 -3.08
C GLU A 241 -19.91 19.73 -1.68
N PHE A 242 -18.82 20.48 -1.64
CA PHE A 242 -18.18 20.99 -0.45
C PHE A 242 -17.57 22.38 -0.69
N ARG A 243 -17.19 23.02 0.39
CA ARG A 243 -16.31 24.18 0.38
C ARG A 243 -15.07 23.84 1.20
N VAL A 244 -13.93 24.39 0.82
CA VAL A 244 -12.72 24.32 1.62
C VAL A 244 -12.21 25.74 1.88
N THR A 245 -11.98 26.07 3.14
CA THR A 245 -11.39 27.36 3.53
C THR A 245 -9.96 27.13 3.96
N ASP A 246 -9.03 27.81 3.29
CA ASP A 246 -7.62 27.88 3.66
C ASP A 246 -7.48 28.51 5.05
N LEU A 247 -6.80 27.81 5.96
CA LEU A 247 -6.61 28.26 7.33
C LEU A 247 -5.50 29.30 7.49
N PHE A 248 -4.66 29.50 6.48
CA PHE A 248 -3.61 30.53 6.51
C PHE A 248 -4.08 31.85 5.89
N SER A 249 -4.89 31.79 4.83
CA SER A 249 -5.30 32.97 4.06
C SER A 249 -6.79 33.35 4.20
N ASP A 250 -7.59 32.53 4.89
CA ASP A 250 -9.06 32.62 4.96
C ASP A 250 -9.78 32.56 3.60
N LYS A 251 -9.05 32.23 2.52
CA LYS A 251 -9.63 32.09 1.19
C LYS A 251 -10.48 30.83 1.10
N THR A 252 -11.73 30.98 0.68
CA THR A 252 -12.64 29.85 0.45
C THR A 252 -12.70 29.46 -1.02
N TYR A 253 -12.62 28.17 -1.27
CA TYR A 253 -12.83 27.53 -2.56
C TYR A 253 -14.11 26.70 -2.51
N GLY A 254 -15.01 26.89 -3.47
CA GLY A 254 -16.21 26.07 -3.63
C GLY A 254 -15.99 24.97 -4.66
N SER A 255 -16.48 23.77 -4.39
CA SER A 255 -16.43 22.69 -5.37
C SER A 255 -17.43 22.90 -6.50
N ARG A 256 -17.14 22.24 -7.62
CA ARG A 256 -18.08 21.97 -8.71
C ARG A 256 -17.89 20.51 -9.15
N GLU A 257 -18.99 19.78 -9.27
CA GLU A 257 -18.99 18.34 -9.55
C GLU A 257 -18.14 17.55 -8.52
N GLY A 258 -18.20 18.00 -7.26
CA GLY A 258 -17.42 17.43 -6.16
C GLY A 258 -15.91 17.66 -6.27
N ARG A 259 -15.45 18.66 -7.05
CA ARG A 259 -14.02 18.94 -7.24
C ARG A 259 -13.65 20.39 -6.94
N VAL A 260 -12.52 20.61 -6.27
CA VAL A 260 -11.89 21.91 -6.03
C VAL A 260 -10.47 21.88 -6.59
N ARG A 261 -10.06 22.95 -7.27
CA ARG A 261 -8.67 23.14 -7.73
C ARG A 261 -7.98 24.21 -6.90
N ILE A 262 -6.80 23.88 -6.39
CA ILE A 262 -5.97 24.77 -5.58
C ILE A 262 -4.63 24.93 -6.30
N PRO A 263 -4.30 26.12 -6.82
CA PRO A 263 -2.96 26.36 -7.35
C PRO A 263 -1.96 26.36 -6.20
N MET A 264 -0.88 25.60 -6.34
CA MET A 264 0.19 25.54 -5.33
C MET A 264 1.57 25.57 -6.00
N GLU A 265 2.54 26.17 -5.32
CA GLU A 265 3.96 26.11 -5.67
C GLU A 265 4.64 24.87 -5.07
N ARG A 266 5.75 24.42 -5.67
CA ARG A 266 6.57 23.35 -5.10
C ARG A 266 7.00 23.72 -3.67
N ALA A 267 6.90 22.74 -2.77
CA ALA A 267 7.16 22.82 -1.34
C ALA A 267 6.18 23.71 -0.54
N GLU A 268 5.12 24.23 -1.17
CA GLU A 268 4.03 24.89 -0.47
C GLU A 268 3.20 23.90 0.34
N THR A 269 2.71 24.36 1.48
CA THR A 269 1.77 23.60 2.32
C THR A 269 0.43 24.32 2.37
N PHE A 270 -0.62 23.61 1.97
CA PHE A 270 -2.00 24.05 2.12
C PHE A 270 -2.64 23.30 3.29
N VAL A 271 -3.36 24.01 4.16
CA VAL A 271 -4.22 23.39 5.17
C VAL A 271 -5.58 24.04 5.11
N GLY A 272 -6.62 23.25 4.84
CA GLY A 272 -7.98 23.74 4.70
C GLY A 272 -8.98 22.98 5.56
N ARG A 273 -10.01 23.68 6.02
CA ARG A 273 -11.20 23.08 6.65
C ARG A 273 -12.29 22.83 5.62
N ILE A 274 -12.82 21.61 5.60
CA ILE A 274 -13.87 21.17 4.69
C ILE A 274 -15.23 21.43 5.33
N TYR A 275 -16.14 22.00 4.53
CA TYR A 275 -17.54 22.21 4.86
C TYR A 275 -18.41 21.50 3.84
N ARG A 276 -19.05 20.41 4.25
CA ARG A 276 -20.02 19.68 3.42
C ARG A 276 -21.38 20.40 3.50
N ARG A 277 -22.10 20.43 2.37
CA ARG A 277 -23.49 20.89 2.36
C ARG A 277 -24.42 19.81 2.89
#